data_AF-A0A7D5LZW2-F1
#
_entry.id   AF-A0A7D5LZW2-F1
#
_cell.length_a   1.000
_cell.length_b   1.000
_cell.length_c   1.000
_cell.angle_alpha   90.00
_cell.angle_beta   90.00
_cell.angle_gamma   90.00
#
_symmetry.space_group_name_H-M   'P 1'
#
loop_
_entity.id
_entity.type
_entity.pdbx_description
1 polymer ?
#
loop_
_entity_poly.entity_id
_entity_poly.type
_entity_poly.pdbx_seq_one_letter_code
_entity_poly.pdbx_strand_id
1 'polypeptide(L)' 'MEPEQIDEIIQHINSKYDENVPRLVKMLVRKKIGSLQSFDVESVPESLRNCTVEELIGIVKDGLDSGKLEL' A
#
# COMPACT_ATOMS: atom_id res chain seq x y z
N MET A 1 6.83 15.31 14.86
CA MET A 1 7.67 14.10 14.77
C MET A 1 9.06 14.60 14.50
N GLU A 2 10.03 14.18 15.31
CA GLU A 2 11.41 14.63 15.12
C GLU A 2 12.01 14.01 13.85
N PRO A 3 12.92 14.71 13.14
CA PRO A 3 13.52 14.21 11.90
C PRO A 3 14.17 12.83 12.04
N GLU A 4 14.77 12.57 13.20
CA GLU A 4 15.42 11.30 13.54
C GLU A 4 14.42 10.13 13.61
N GLN A 5 13.20 10.37 14.07
CA GLN A 5 12.13 9.36 14.11
C GLN A 5 11.61 9.03 12.71
N ILE A 6 11.56 10.04 11.83
CA ILE A 6 11.16 9.87 10.43
C ILE A 6 12.21 9.04 9.69
N ASP A 7 13.50 9.33 9.91
CA ASP A 7 14.60 8.58 9.32
C ASP A 7 14.63 7.12 9.80
N GLU A 8 14.36 6.87 11.08
CA GLU A 8 14.26 5.52 11.65
C GLU A 8 13.14 4.70 10.98
N ILE A 9 11.95 5.31 10.80
CA ILE A 9 10.81 4.69 10.11
C ILE A 9 11.17 4.36 8.66
N ILE A 10 11.81 5.31 7.96
CA ILE A 10 12.25 5.13 6.57
C ILE A 10 13.28 3.99 6.47
N GLN A 11 14.25 3.93 7.39
CA GLN A 11 15.25 2.87 7.44
C GLN A 11 14.63 1.49 7.71
N HIS A 12 13.66 1.42 8.62
CA HIS A 12 12.96 0.17 8.96
C HIS A 12 12.15 -0.37 7.78
N ILE A 13 11.45 0.52 7.06
CA ILE A 13 10.69 0.13 5.86
C ILE A 13 11.65 -0.33 4.76
N ASN A 14 12.74 0.40 4.53
CA ASN A 14 13.73 0.05 3.52
C ASN A 14 14.39 -1.30 3.79
N SER A 15 14.78 -1.60 5.04
CA SER A 15 15.40 -2.90 5.37
C SER A 15 14.45 -4.07 5.11
N LYS A 16 13.17 -3.92 5.45
CA LYS A 16 12.14 -4.94 5.19
C LYS A 16 11.85 -5.13 3.70
N TYR A 17 11.87 -4.05 2.91
CA TYR A 17 11.67 -4.10 1.47
C TYR A 17 12.90 -4.62 0.71
N ASP A 18 14.12 -4.36 1.19
CA ASP A 18 15.32 -4.73 0.45
C ASP A 18 15.57 -6.25 0.49
N GLU A 19 15.34 -6.88 1.65
CA GLU A 19 15.63 -8.31 1.88
C GLU A 19 14.61 -9.26 1.24
N ASN A 20 13.34 -8.86 1.09
CA ASN A 20 12.26 -9.80 0.73
C ASN A 20 11.59 -9.54 -0.62
N VAL A 21 11.91 -8.43 -1.30
CA VAL A 21 11.15 -8.00 -2.49
C VAL A 21 11.97 -8.18 -3.77
N PRO A 22 11.55 -9.07 -4.69
CA PRO A 22 12.20 -9.27 -5.98
C PRO A 22 12.37 -7.96 -6.77
N ARG A 23 13.46 -7.83 -7.54
CA ARG A 23 13.78 -6.62 -8.32
C ARG A 23 12.65 -6.12 -9.21
N LEU A 24 11.83 -7.02 -9.76
CA LEU A 24 10.67 -6.69 -10.58
C LEU A 24 9.60 -5.93 -9.77
N VAL A 25 9.34 -6.37 -8.54
CA VAL A 25 8.38 -5.74 -7.62
C VAL A 25 8.90 -4.39 -7.14
N LYS A 26 10.21 -4.26 -6.86
CA LYS A 26 10.85 -2.96 -6.58
C LYS A 26 10.67 -1.97 -7.74
N MET A 27 10.73 -2.44 -8.99
CA MET A 27 10.50 -1.61 -10.17
C MET A 27 9.03 -1.19 -10.33
N LEU A 28 8.09 -2.10 -10.07
CA LEU A 28 6.65 -1.79 -10.06
C LEU A 28 6.28 -0.81 -8.95
N VAL A 29 6.84 -0.98 -7.74
CA VAL A 29 6.65 -0.04 -6.63
C VAL A 29 7.26 1.32 -6.97
N ARG A 30 8.47 1.40 -7.54
CA ARG A 30 9.03 2.68 -8.01
C ARG A 30 8.16 3.36 -9.08
N LYS A 31 7.61 2.61 -10.03
CA LYS A 31 6.64 3.15 -11.01
C LYS A 31 5.34 3.62 -10.35
N LYS A 32 4.83 2.87 -9.36
CA LYS A 32 3.67 3.26 -8.57
C LYS A 32 3.95 4.42 -7.61
N ILE A 33 5.17 4.62 -7.12
CA ILE A 33 5.54 5.77 -6.28
C ILE A 33 5.35 7.08 -7.04
N GLY A 34 5.67 7.10 -8.34
CA GLY A 34 5.32 8.24 -9.20
C GLY A 34 3.82 8.53 -9.24
N SER A 35 2.97 7.50 -9.18
CA SER A 35 1.52 7.66 -9.09
C SER A 35 1.00 7.89 -7.66
N LEU A 36 1.79 7.53 -6.62
CA LEU A 36 1.52 7.82 -5.21
C LEU A 36 1.82 9.29 -4.88
N GLN A 37 2.78 9.93 -5.55
CA GLN A 37 3.00 11.38 -5.41
C GLN A 37 1.81 12.20 -5.93
N SER A 38 1.06 11.66 -6.89
CA SER A 38 -0.21 12.23 -7.39
C SER A 38 -1.44 11.65 -6.71
N PHE A 39 -1.28 10.83 -5.66
CA PHE A 39 -2.40 10.20 -4.98
C PHE A 39 -3.07 11.22 -4.05
N ASP A 40 -4.26 11.65 -4.43
CA ASP A 40 -5.11 12.48 -3.61
C ASP A 40 -6.03 11.59 -2.76
N VAL A 41 -5.94 11.71 -1.44
CA VAL A 41 -6.80 10.97 -0.51
C VAL A 41 -8.29 11.30 -0.75
N GLU A 42 -8.60 12.51 -1.21
CA GLU A 42 -9.96 12.93 -1.53
C GLU A 42 -10.50 12.27 -2.81
N SER A 43 -9.64 11.71 -3.67
CA SER A 43 -10.04 10.93 -4.84
C SER A 43 -10.55 9.52 -4.49
N VAL A 44 -10.38 9.11 -3.23
CA VAL A 44 -10.79 7.79 -2.74
C VAL A 44 -12.22 7.87 -2.19
N PRO A 45 -13.10 6.89 -2.50
CA PRO A 45 -14.43 6.81 -1.90
C PRO A 45 -14.38 6.88 -0.38
N GLU A 46 -15.30 7.63 0.22
CA GLU A 46 -15.39 7.78 1.69
C GLU A 46 -15.49 6.43 2.41
N SER A 47 -16.20 5.48 1.82
CA SER A 47 -16.32 4.10 2.33
C SER A 47 -14.96 3.40 2.44
N LEU A 48 -14.03 3.64 1.51
CA LEU A 48 -12.70 3.06 1.54
C LEU A 48 -11.76 3.84 2.46
N ARG A 49 -11.95 5.16 2.62
CA ARG A 49 -11.20 5.99 3.57
C ARG A 49 -11.48 5.65 5.03
N ASN A 50 -12.73 5.27 5.32
CA ASN A 50 -13.17 4.87 6.66
C ASN A 50 -13.06 3.36 6.90
N CYS A 51 -12.52 2.60 5.94
CA CYS A 51 -12.36 1.16 6.03
C CYS A 51 -11.09 0.81 6.81
N THR A 52 -11.22 -0.06 7.81
CA THR A 52 -10.06 -0.63 8.49
C THR A 52 -9.34 -1.64 7.59
N VAL A 53 -8.09 -1.95 7.95
CA VAL A 53 -7.28 -2.91 7.18
C VAL A 53 -7.92 -4.30 7.20
N GLU A 54 -8.49 -4.71 8.33
CA GLU A 54 -9.18 -5.98 8.52
C GLU A 54 -10.43 -6.09 7.65
N GLU A 55 -11.25 -5.03 7.62
CA GLU A 55 -12.44 -4.96 6.76
C GLU A 55 -12.06 -5.01 5.28
N LEU A 56 -11.00 -4.29 4.89
CA LEU A 56 -10.51 -4.30 3.51
C LEU A 56 -10.05 -5.70 3.08
N ILE A 57 -9.31 -6.39 3.95
CA ILE A 57 -8.89 -7.79 3.69
C ILE A 57 -10.11 -8.70 3.53
N GLY A 58 -11.13 -8.54 4.38
CA GLY A 58 -12.38 -9.29 4.27
C GLY A 58 -13.10 -9.06 2.94
N ILE A 59 -13.31 -7.78 2.57
CA ILE A 59 -13.96 -7.38 1.33
C ILE A 59 -13.24 -7.93 0.10
N VAL A 60 -11.90 -7.89 0.10
CA VAL A 60 -11.11 -8.42 -1.02
C VAL A 60 -11.23 -9.94 -1.12
N LYS A 61 -11.16 -10.66 0.00
CA LYS A 61 -11.36 -12.11 0.01
C LYS A 61 -12.75 -12.49 -0.51
N ASP A 62 -13.79 -11.86 0.03
CA ASP A 62 -15.17 -12.11 -0.38
C ASP A 62 -15.39 -11.77 -1.86
N GLY A 63 -14.76 -10.71 -2.36
CA GLY A 63 -14.80 -10.33 -3.76
C GLY A 63 -14.14 -11.37 -4.68
N LEU A 64 -13.03 -11.96 -4.26
CA LEU A 64 -12.35 -13.04 -4.99
C LEU A 64 -13.17 -14.33 -4.96
N ASP A 65 -13.65 -14.73 -3.78
CA ASP A 65 -14.45 -15.95 -3.60
C ASP A 65 -15.79 -15.88 -4.35
N SER A 66 -16.36 -14.68 -4.46
CA SER A 66 -17.58 -14.44 -5.23
C SER A 66 -17.34 -14.22 -6.73
N GLY A 67 -16.08 -14.21 -7.19
CA GLY A 67 -15.71 -13.94 -8.58
C GLY A 67 -16.02 -12.51 -9.06
N LYS A 68 -16.33 -11.60 -8.13
CA LYS A 68 -16.58 -10.17 -8.43
C LYS A 68 -15.28 -9.39 -8.59
N LEU A 69 -14.20 -9.88 -7.99
CA LEU A 69 -12.85 -9.40 -8.20
C LEU A 69 -12.11 -10.44 -9.04
N GLU A 70 -11.67 -10.04 -10.22
CA GLU A 70 -10.74 -10.80 -11.05
C GLU A 70 -9.36 -10.14 -10.88
N LEU A 71 -8.45 -10.83 -10.18
CA LEU A 71 -7.05 -10.44 -10.01
C LEU A 71 -6.14 -11.22 -10.96
#